data_AF-A0AAN7A1Z6-F1
#
_entry.id   AF-A0AAN7A1Z6-F1
#
_cell.length_a   1.000
_cell.length_b   1.000
_cell.length_c   1.000
_cell.angle_alpha   90.00
_cell.angle_beta   90.00
_cell.angle_gamma   90.00
#
_symmetry.space_group_name_H-M   'P 1'
#
loop_
_entity.id
_entity.type
_entity.pdbx_description
1 polymer ?
#
loop_
_entity_poly.entity_id
_entity_poly.type
_entity_poly.pdbx_seq_one_letter_code
_entity_poly.pdbx_strand_id
1 'polypeptide(L)'
;MGAVAKKEPLDGLGNHIYLEKQDKLREIGVDIPTSQQTSDRRDRLRGFRHERDDFDGKTLAGVIEVANTAMGIRSGKSKDDTSLPMFSDDILKVEISGPERPHLTVIDVPGLFQVTDQGITTDLDKAKVETMVRRYMENERNTFKLGYFIVRNRGADEDTLSIAECQMKEKAKFAETQWAELVKLGRTGVEALRAELQTLLTELARRELPKQRSEVEQRLSECRKKLEAMGAPRDNSASQRECLVRLASQFERIVRDALDGRYDGNPIFSDKPELRLATEIVDLNEGFSDVMWKKGHKWEFVTESSEDVSEGPLEYEKMANAIQASVSSIPELQHLVCANTVYPAPSDESILDHIGKYYKESRGPELGTFGGSLLAMTFRAQASKWRNIVMAHVETVIVVVHRFIKTLLNKTFGDQRMREELWGSVLLEKLQAAYVRAKDQAGFLLDIEINGRPRTFNHYFNDNVEKSRTEGLTRAIKKSARCDRPHNFIEIHPSAVVQMVTKKNNSEQTKEDIHNNLKSYYKVSRKRFVDVICRQVVDHFLLDGSGSPLNVLTSELIATMSDAQLDMIAGEDATTKREREQLRSEIQGLEAARKVLRD
;
A
#
# COMPACT_ATOMS: atom_id res chain seq x y z
N MET A 1 -56.80 -7.84 37.64
CA MET A 1 -57.24 -7.20 38.89
C MET A 1 -57.16 -5.71 38.69
N GLY A 2 -58.29 -5.03 38.85
CA GLY A 2 -58.45 -3.62 38.49
C GLY A 2 -57.80 -2.65 39.47
N ALA A 3 -57.51 -1.47 38.95
CA ALA A 3 -57.42 -0.22 39.69
C ALA A 3 -58.01 0.85 38.75
N VAL A 4 -59.33 0.96 38.69
CA VAL A 4 -60.10 2.03 39.35
C VAL A 4 -59.51 3.42 39.06
N ALA A 5 -59.85 3.96 37.89
CA ALA A 5 -59.72 5.39 37.62
C ALA A 5 -60.76 6.13 38.47
N LYS A 6 -60.32 6.75 39.56
CA LYS A 6 -61.10 7.77 40.27
C LYS A 6 -61.28 8.97 39.33
N LYS A 7 -62.51 9.17 38.86
CA LYS A 7 -62.98 10.40 38.24
C LYS A 7 -63.35 11.38 39.36
N GLU A 8 -62.64 12.50 39.45
CA GLU A 8 -63.15 13.75 40.06
C GLU A 8 -62.86 14.91 39.10
N PRO A 9 -63.74 15.93 39.07
CA PRO A 9 -63.91 16.81 37.92
C PRO A 9 -62.92 17.97 37.94
N LEU A 10 -62.40 18.31 36.76
CA LEU A 10 -61.68 19.56 36.53
C LEU A 10 -62.58 20.45 35.67
N ASP A 11 -63.09 21.51 36.29
CA ASP A 11 -63.70 22.67 35.62
C ASP A 11 -62.58 23.50 34.99
N GLY A 12 -62.48 23.44 33.66
CA GLY A 12 -61.44 24.09 32.87
C GLY A 12 -61.91 25.44 32.36
N LEU A 13 -60.99 26.43 32.42
CA LEU A 13 -60.97 27.78 31.79
C LEU A 13 -60.01 27.85 30.58
N GLY A 14 -60.05 28.87 29.69
CA GLY A 14 -59.93 28.64 28.22
C GLY A 14 -59.24 29.60 27.25
N ASN A 15 -59.56 29.39 25.97
CA ASN A 15 -58.77 29.54 24.74
C ASN A 15 -57.24 29.52 24.96
N HIS A 16 -56.62 28.33 24.94
CA HIS A 16 -55.19 28.17 25.25
C HIS A 16 -54.40 27.38 24.21
N ILE A 17 -53.27 27.87 23.70
CA ILE A 17 -52.39 27.07 22.82
C ILE A 17 -51.36 26.25 23.60
N TYR A 18 -51.35 24.92 23.41
CA TYR A 18 -50.42 23.97 24.05
C TYR A 18 -49.61 23.21 23.00
N LEU A 19 -48.28 23.21 23.11
CA LEU A 19 -47.36 22.44 22.26
C LEU A 19 -46.67 21.36 23.11
N GLU A 20 -46.93 20.08 22.83
CA GLU A 20 -46.25 18.92 23.43
C GLU A 20 -45.80 17.94 22.33
N LYS A 21 -44.76 17.12 22.57
CA LYS A 21 -44.19 16.20 21.55
C LYS A 21 -44.30 14.73 21.97
N GLN A 22 -44.65 13.88 21.00
CA GLN A 22 -44.33 12.45 20.96
C GLN A 22 -43.48 12.07 19.74
N ASP A 23 -42.78 10.95 19.85
CA ASP A 23 -41.82 10.42 18.86
C ASP A 23 -42.49 9.81 17.62
N LYS A 24 -43.22 10.61 16.85
CA LYS A 24 -43.75 10.22 15.52
C LYS A 24 -43.25 11.14 14.40
N LEU A 25 -43.27 10.59 13.18
CA LEU A 25 -42.95 11.27 11.92
C LEU A 25 -43.82 12.54 11.77
N ARG A 26 -43.22 13.64 11.30
CA ARG A 26 -43.77 15.01 11.23
C ARG A 26 -45.30 15.06 11.16
N GLU A 27 -45.92 15.58 12.21
CA GLU A 27 -47.37 15.72 12.33
C GLU A 27 -47.66 17.01 13.09
N ILE A 28 -48.61 17.82 12.58
CA ILE A 28 -49.17 18.97 13.30
C ILE A 28 -50.58 18.62 13.72
N GLY A 29 -50.80 18.41 15.02
CA GLY A 29 -52.11 18.14 15.59
C GLY A 29 -52.72 19.40 16.20
N VAL A 30 -53.99 19.68 15.92
CA VAL A 30 -54.74 20.74 16.60
C VAL A 30 -56.01 20.16 17.20
N ASP A 31 -56.16 20.25 18.51
CA ASP A 31 -57.30 19.69 19.23
C ASP A 31 -57.74 20.55 20.43
N ILE A 32 -58.98 20.35 20.90
CA ILE A 32 -59.48 21.00 22.12
C ILE A 32 -59.73 19.95 23.22
N PRO A 33 -58.80 19.77 24.17
CA PRO A 33 -58.96 18.81 25.26
C PRO A 33 -60.08 19.26 26.22
N THR A 34 -61.01 18.37 26.58
CA THR A 34 -62.13 18.68 27.50
C THR A 34 -62.33 17.64 28.61
N SER A 35 -62.41 18.08 29.87
CA SER A 35 -62.60 17.24 31.07
C SER A 35 -64.03 17.20 31.64
N GLN A 36 -64.95 18.09 31.25
CA GLN A 36 -66.26 18.27 31.92
C GLN A 36 -67.33 17.23 31.55
N GLN A 37 -67.84 16.47 32.52
CA GLN A 37 -68.88 15.46 32.31
C GLN A 37 -70.24 16.12 32.09
N THR A 38 -70.86 15.87 30.92
CA THR A 38 -72.25 16.16 30.51
C THR A 38 -72.61 17.58 30.02
N SER A 39 -72.48 17.85 28.71
CA SER A 39 -73.31 18.81 27.93
C SER A 39 -73.04 18.69 26.41
N ASP A 40 -73.98 19.14 25.55
CA ASP A 40 -73.85 19.26 24.07
C ASP A 40 -72.66 20.12 23.61
N ARG A 41 -72.09 20.92 24.51
CA ARG A 41 -70.84 21.67 24.28
C ARG A 41 -69.63 20.74 24.23
N ARG A 42 -69.60 19.64 25.01
CA ARG A 42 -68.46 18.72 25.08
C ARG A 42 -68.25 17.94 23.79
N ASP A 43 -69.32 17.43 23.16
CA ASP A 43 -69.19 16.64 21.94
C ASP A 43 -68.72 17.48 20.75
N ARG A 44 -69.09 18.77 20.70
CA ARG A 44 -68.54 19.74 19.74
C ARG A 44 -67.03 19.95 19.91
N LEU A 45 -66.55 20.07 21.15
CA LEU A 45 -65.13 20.26 21.45
C LEU A 45 -64.30 18.98 21.23
N ARG A 46 -64.83 17.80 21.59
CA ARG A 46 -64.15 16.51 21.35
C ARG A 46 -64.02 16.18 19.86
N GLY A 47 -64.94 16.68 19.03
CA GLY A 47 -64.90 16.54 17.58
C GLY A 47 -63.93 17.49 16.88
N PHE A 48 -63.40 18.49 17.59
CA PHE A 48 -62.43 19.44 17.05
C PHE A 48 -61.02 18.82 17.08
N ARG A 49 -60.67 18.12 16.00
CA ARG A 49 -59.32 17.57 15.77
C ARG A 49 -58.91 17.77 14.31
N HIS A 50 -57.75 18.38 14.10
CA HIS A 50 -57.18 18.60 12.76
C HIS A 50 -55.73 18.13 12.73
N GLU A 51 -55.39 17.34 11.72
CA GLU A 51 -54.00 16.96 11.39
C GLU A 51 -53.60 17.68 10.11
N ARG A 52 -52.41 18.29 10.09
CA ARG A 52 -51.92 19.11 8.97
C ARG A 52 -50.45 18.86 8.69
N ASP A 53 -50.07 19.05 7.42
CA ASP A 53 -48.70 18.87 6.93
C ASP A 53 -47.91 20.19 6.83
N ASP A 54 -48.61 21.33 6.82
CA ASP A 54 -48.05 22.68 6.69
C ASP A 54 -48.75 23.66 7.66
N PHE A 55 -48.00 24.63 8.19
CA PHE A 55 -48.45 25.56 9.22
C PHE A 55 -47.88 26.97 8.97
N ASP A 56 -48.62 27.76 8.19
CA ASP A 56 -48.32 29.18 7.97
C ASP A 56 -49.24 30.10 8.81
N GLY A 57 -48.87 31.38 8.92
CA GLY A 57 -49.61 32.34 9.75
C GLY A 57 -51.07 32.59 9.31
N LYS A 58 -51.38 32.39 8.02
CA LYS A 58 -52.75 32.55 7.49
C LYS A 58 -53.62 31.34 7.85
N THR A 59 -53.05 30.14 7.79
CA THR A 59 -53.73 28.90 8.16
C THR A 59 -54.01 28.87 9.66
N LEU A 60 -53.06 29.33 10.48
CA LEU A 60 -53.25 29.47 11.93
C LEU A 60 -54.40 30.43 12.28
N ALA A 61 -54.46 31.60 11.62
CA ALA A 61 -55.56 32.55 11.83
C ALA A 61 -56.93 31.94 11.53
N GLY A 62 -57.04 31.17 10.42
CA GLY A 62 -58.27 30.45 10.07
C GLY A 62 -58.64 29.37 11.09
N VAL A 63 -57.68 28.60 11.57
CA VAL A 63 -57.90 27.58 12.61
C VAL A 63 -58.39 28.21 13.92
N ILE A 64 -57.83 29.36 14.30
CA ILE A 64 -58.25 30.12 15.50
C ILE A 64 -59.70 30.59 15.36
N GLU A 65 -60.14 31.07 14.19
CA GLU A 65 -61.55 31.49 14.01
C GLU A 65 -62.54 30.32 14.17
N VAL A 66 -62.22 29.15 13.62
CA VAL A 66 -63.08 27.96 13.76
C VAL A 66 -63.06 27.46 15.21
N ALA A 67 -61.89 27.49 15.85
CA ALA A 67 -61.73 27.13 17.25
C ALA A 67 -62.54 28.07 18.18
N ASN A 68 -62.51 29.38 17.94
CA ASN A 68 -63.30 30.36 18.68
C ASN A 68 -64.81 30.07 18.59
N THR A 69 -65.28 29.69 17.40
CA THR A 69 -66.68 29.31 17.16
C THR A 69 -67.03 28.02 17.92
N ALA A 70 -66.15 27.03 17.92
CA ALA A 70 -66.34 25.76 18.64
C ALA A 70 -66.34 25.97 20.17
N MET A 71 -65.47 26.85 20.67
CA MET A 71 -65.35 27.23 22.09
C MET A 71 -66.45 28.20 22.56
N GLY A 72 -67.28 28.70 21.65
CA GLY A 72 -68.45 29.51 21.97
C GLY A 72 -68.11 30.90 22.49
N ILE A 73 -67.00 31.49 22.03
CA ILE A 73 -66.58 32.84 22.39
C ILE A 73 -66.81 33.85 21.27
N ARG A 74 -66.90 35.14 21.62
CA ARG A 74 -67.09 36.24 20.66
C ARG A 74 -65.95 36.27 19.63
N SER A 75 -66.27 36.12 18.34
CA SER A 75 -65.28 36.12 17.26
C SER A 75 -65.94 36.44 15.92
N GLY A 76 -65.23 37.18 15.05
CA GLY A 76 -65.69 37.48 13.68
C GLY A 76 -67.11 38.04 13.61
N LYS A 77 -68.07 37.22 13.16
CA LYS A 77 -69.49 37.59 12.95
C LYS A 77 -70.34 37.68 14.24
N SER A 78 -69.85 37.17 15.38
CA SER A 78 -70.55 37.25 16.69
C SER A 78 -69.97 38.32 17.62
N LYS A 79 -69.17 39.25 17.09
CA LYS A 79 -68.41 40.25 17.86
C LYS A 79 -69.30 41.14 18.74
N ASP A 80 -70.52 41.43 18.27
CA ASP A 80 -71.49 42.30 18.93
C ASP A 80 -72.54 41.53 19.76
N ASP A 81 -72.47 40.18 19.80
CA ASP A 81 -73.39 39.36 20.59
C ASP A 81 -72.96 39.34 22.06
N THR A 82 -73.57 40.22 22.86
CA THR A 82 -73.25 40.38 24.27
C THR A 82 -73.66 39.19 25.13
N SER A 83 -74.41 38.21 24.60
CA SER A 83 -74.81 36.99 25.29
C SER A 83 -73.72 35.92 25.38
N LEU A 84 -72.69 36.00 24.52
CA LEU A 84 -71.55 35.08 24.52
C LEU A 84 -70.41 35.61 25.39
N PRO A 85 -69.66 34.73 26.09
CA PRO A 85 -68.47 35.13 26.84
C PRO A 85 -67.34 35.58 25.92
N MET A 86 -66.55 36.56 26.37
CA MET A 86 -65.37 37.04 25.63
C MET A 86 -64.15 36.13 25.78
N PHE A 87 -64.05 35.42 26.91
CA PHE A 87 -63.00 34.44 27.18
C PHE A 87 -63.63 33.07 27.47
N SER A 88 -63.08 32.01 26.88
CA SER A 88 -63.37 30.62 27.25
C SER A 88 -62.50 30.31 28.47
N ASP A 89 -62.72 29.30 29.30
CA ASP A 89 -63.27 27.96 29.22
C ASP A 89 -62.28 26.78 28.80
N ASP A 90 -62.04 26.65 27.49
CA ASP A 90 -61.41 25.49 26.83
C ASP A 90 -59.99 25.70 26.23
N ILE A 91 -59.14 24.67 26.15
CA ILE A 91 -57.74 24.76 25.65
C ILE A 91 -57.66 24.42 24.15
N LEU A 92 -57.08 25.25 23.27
CA LEU A 92 -56.71 24.93 21.87
C LEU A 92 -55.29 24.35 21.74
N LYS A 93 -55.05 23.06 21.97
CA LYS A 93 -53.72 22.46 21.79
C LYS A 93 -53.28 22.51 20.32
N VAL A 94 -52.06 22.96 20.04
CA VAL A 94 -51.39 22.88 18.73
C VAL A 94 -50.08 22.15 18.96
N GLU A 95 -49.91 20.93 18.45
CA GLU A 95 -48.70 20.14 18.60
C GLU A 95 -47.89 20.16 17.31
N ILE A 96 -46.56 20.34 17.39
CA ILE A 96 -45.68 20.30 16.22
C ILE A 96 -44.51 19.38 16.51
N SER A 97 -44.46 18.23 15.82
CA SER A 97 -43.47 17.18 16.08
C SER A 97 -42.40 17.05 14.97
N GLY A 98 -41.14 16.78 15.35
CA GLY A 98 -40.06 16.50 14.40
C GLY A 98 -38.69 16.21 15.06
N PRO A 99 -37.76 15.54 14.36
CA PRO A 99 -36.46 15.11 14.93
C PRO A 99 -35.50 16.27 15.22
N GLU A 100 -35.61 17.39 14.51
CA GLU A 100 -34.72 18.57 14.69
C GLU A 100 -35.36 19.73 15.47
N ARG A 101 -36.56 19.53 16.04
CA ARG A 101 -37.25 20.62 16.75
C ARG A 101 -36.81 20.69 18.23
N PRO A 102 -36.50 21.89 18.74
CA PRO A 102 -36.14 22.07 20.15
C PRO A 102 -37.34 21.79 21.08
N HIS A 103 -37.07 21.38 22.32
CA HIS A 103 -38.09 21.23 23.36
C HIS A 103 -38.54 22.61 23.85
N LEU A 104 -39.61 23.14 23.24
CA LEU A 104 -40.18 24.43 23.59
C LEU A 104 -41.71 24.32 23.64
N THR A 105 -42.29 24.75 24.76
CA THR A 105 -43.72 24.96 24.91
C THR A 105 -43.96 26.44 25.12
N VAL A 106 -44.77 27.02 24.25
CA VAL A 106 -45.25 28.41 24.40
C VAL A 106 -46.71 28.31 24.81
N ILE A 107 -47.06 29.00 25.89
CA ILE A 107 -48.44 29.15 26.33
C ILE A 107 -48.80 30.61 26.09
N ASP A 108 -49.74 30.84 25.17
CA ASP A 108 -50.34 32.15 24.97
C ASP A 108 -51.56 32.26 25.89
N VAL A 109 -51.49 33.18 26.85
CA VAL A 109 -52.54 33.41 27.84
C VAL A 109 -53.18 34.77 27.55
N PRO A 110 -54.51 34.93 27.68
CA PRO A 110 -55.16 36.21 27.42
C PRO A 110 -54.48 37.37 28.14
N GLY A 111 -54.26 38.46 27.42
CA GLY A 111 -53.57 39.64 27.95
C GLY A 111 -54.34 40.25 29.13
N LEU A 112 -53.62 40.60 30.19
CA LEU A 112 -54.21 41.26 31.35
C LEU A 112 -54.59 42.70 31.00
N PHE A 113 -55.89 42.98 30.95
CA PHE A 113 -56.42 44.32 30.71
C PHE A 113 -56.90 44.95 32.02
N GLN A 114 -56.61 46.24 32.19
CA GLN A 114 -56.97 46.98 33.42
C GLN A 114 -58.24 47.82 33.28
N VAL A 115 -58.54 48.25 32.05
CA VAL A 115 -59.69 49.09 31.70
C VAL A 115 -60.71 48.20 31.01
N THR A 116 -61.97 48.32 31.42
CA THR A 116 -63.09 47.64 30.78
C THR A 116 -63.67 48.55 29.70
N ASP A 117 -63.68 48.08 28.46
CA ASP A 117 -64.31 48.78 27.35
C ASP A 117 -65.83 48.61 27.42
N GLN A 118 -66.56 49.74 27.39
CA GLN A 118 -68.03 49.74 27.49
C GLN A 118 -68.65 48.89 26.38
N GLY A 119 -69.30 47.80 26.77
CA GLY A 119 -69.98 46.86 25.87
C GLY A 119 -69.12 45.69 25.37
N ILE A 120 -67.80 45.71 25.60
CA ILE A 120 -66.87 44.71 25.07
C ILE A 120 -66.35 43.79 26.18
N THR A 121 -65.78 44.33 27.27
CA THR A 121 -65.20 43.57 28.40
C THR A 121 -65.82 44.00 29.73
N THR A 122 -66.07 43.06 30.65
CA THR A 122 -66.59 43.34 32.00
C THR A 122 -65.56 43.15 33.11
N ASP A 123 -65.81 43.66 34.32
CA ASP A 123 -64.96 43.42 35.50
C ASP A 123 -64.90 41.93 35.87
N LEU A 124 -65.94 41.17 35.51
CA LEU A 124 -65.98 39.72 35.66
C LEU A 124 -65.01 39.02 34.69
N ASP A 125 -64.86 39.53 33.48
CA ASP A 125 -63.91 39.02 32.49
C ASP A 125 -62.47 39.29 32.93
N LYS A 126 -62.22 40.45 33.54
CA LYS A 126 -60.92 40.80 34.15
C LYS A 126 -60.54 39.81 35.26
N ALA A 127 -61.44 39.55 36.20
CA ALA A 127 -61.20 38.58 37.29
C ALA A 127 -61.02 37.14 36.78
N LYS A 128 -61.71 36.76 35.70
CA LYS A 128 -61.53 35.45 35.05
C LYS A 128 -60.14 35.31 34.43
N VAL A 129 -59.67 36.30 33.68
CA VAL A 129 -58.31 36.28 33.09
C VAL A 129 -57.23 36.23 34.17
N GLU A 130 -57.37 37.01 35.25
CA GLU A 130 -56.45 36.96 36.39
C GLU A 130 -56.43 35.57 37.07
N THR A 131 -57.59 34.94 37.23
CA THR A 131 -57.72 33.58 37.80
C THR A 131 -57.11 32.53 36.88
N MET A 132 -57.27 32.67 35.56
CA MET A 132 -56.65 31.78 34.58
C MET A 132 -55.13 31.83 34.65
N VAL A 133 -54.54 33.03 34.58
CA VAL A 133 -53.08 33.20 34.64
C VAL A 133 -52.52 32.60 35.92
N ARG A 134 -53.16 32.87 37.08
CA ARG A 134 -52.76 32.32 38.39
C ARG A 134 -52.79 30.79 38.41
N ARG A 135 -53.84 30.17 37.85
CA ARG A 135 -53.95 28.71 37.82
C ARG A 135 -52.82 28.07 37.02
N TYR A 136 -52.39 28.65 35.90
CA TYR A 136 -51.23 28.13 35.15
C TYR A 136 -49.92 28.16 35.96
N MET A 137 -49.81 29.12 36.85
CA MET A 137 -48.62 29.30 37.69
C MET A 137 -48.59 28.34 38.88
N GLU A 138 -49.76 28.01 39.44
CA GLU A 138 -49.90 27.18 40.63
C GLU A 138 -50.00 25.67 40.31
N ASN A 139 -50.32 25.30 39.07
CA ASN A 139 -50.59 23.89 38.72
C ASN A 139 -49.30 23.08 38.52
N GLU A 140 -48.91 22.30 39.54
CA GLU A 140 -47.77 21.36 39.56
C GLU A 140 -47.84 20.21 38.52
N ARG A 141 -48.90 20.11 37.72
CA ARG A 141 -49.15 18.97 36.83
C ARG A 141 -48.40 18.99 35.50
N ASN A 142 -47.74 20.08 35.14
CA ASN A 142 -46.90 20.15 33.94
C ASN A 142 -45.42 20.16 34.33
N THR A 143 -44.77 19.01 34.22
CA THR A 143 -43.36 18.80 34.58
C THR A 143 -42.39 19.32 33.49
N PHE A 144 -42.47 20.61 33.16
CA PHE A 144 -41.48 21.23 32.28
C PHE A 144 -40.11 21.27 32.97
N LYS A 145 -39.12 20.55 32.41
CA LYS A 145 -37.75 20.44 32.97
C LYS A 145 -37.06 21.81 33.18
N LEU A 146 -37.45 22.82 32.41
CA LEU A 146 -36.89 24.18 32.46
C LEU A 146 -37.82 25.22 33.15
N GLY A 147 -39.03 24.82 33.55
CA GLY A 147 -40.02 25.71 34.15
C GLY A 147 -40.68 26.69 33.16
N TYR A 148 -41.18 27.81 33.68
CA TYR A 148 -41.90 28.84 32.92
C TYR A 148 -41.29 30.23 33.12
N PHE A 149 -41.36 31.05 32.07
CA PHE A 149 -41.06 32.48 32.11
C PHE A 149 -42.28 33.28 31.66
N ILE A 150 -42.46 34.46 32.23
CA ILE A 150 -43.62 35.30 31.95
C ILE A 150 -43.15 36.65 31.48
N VAL A 151 -43.61 37.04 30.31
CA VAL A 151 -43.22 38.29 29.65
C VAL A 151 -44.47 39.11 29.35
N ARG A 152 -44.34 40.43 29.41
CA ARG A 152 -45.40 41.34 28.95
C ARG A 152 -45.17 41.62 27.47
N ASN A 153 -46.11 41.18 26.63
CA ASN A 153 -46.12 41.58 25.22
C ASN A 153 -46.74 42.98 25.03
N ARG A 154 -46.52 43.60 23.87
CA ARG A 154 -47.13 44.89 23.50
C ARG A 154 -48.65 44.76 23.40
N GLY A 155 -49.38 45.75 23.93
CA GLY A 155 -50.83 45.87 23.70
C GLY A 155 -51.16 46.36 22.29
N ALA A 156 -52.43 46.19 21.86
CA ALA A 156 -52.90 46.59 20.52
C ALA A 156 -52.73 48.10 20.23
N ASP A 157 -52.71 48.93 21.27
CA ASP A 157 -52.56 50.39 21.16
C ASP A 157 -51.11 50.86 21.39
N GLU A 158 -50.16 49.93 21.51
CA GLU A 158 -48.77 50.18 21.94
C GLU A 158 -47.73 50.02 20.82
N ASP A 159 -48.16 50.01 19.55
CA ASP A 159 -47.30 49.73 18.38
C ASP A 159 -46.18 50.77 18.16
N THR A 160 -46.35 52.00 18.66
CA THR A 160 -45.37 53.09 18.54
C THR A 160 -44.38 53.16 19.72
N LEU A 161 -44.51 52.31 20.75
CA LEU A 161 -43.62 52.35 21.91
C LEU A 161 -42.22 51.83 21.59
N SER A 162 -41.22 52.53 22.11
CA SER A 162 -39.83 52.08 22.06
C SER A 162 -39.59 50.85 22.96
N ILE A 163 -38.52 50.10 22.68
CA ILE A 163 -38.15 48.92 23.48
C ILE A 163 -37.93 49.28 24.96
N ALA A 164 -37.31 50.43 25.24
CA ALA A 164 -37.06 50.91 26.60
C ALA A 164 -38.37 51.22 27.35
N GLU A 165 -39.33 51.84 26.66
CA GLU A 165 -40.67 52.12 27.22
C GLU A 165 -41.45 50.82 27.47
N CYS A 166 -41.35 49.83 26.58
CA CYS A 166 -41.91 48.50 26.80
C CYS A 166 -41.32 47.82 28.04
N GLN A 167 -40.00 47.86 28.21
CA GLN A 167 -39.33 47.30 29.39
C GLN A 167 -39.71 48.01 30.69
N MET A 168 -39.87 49.34 30.65
CA MET A 168 -40.35 50.11 31.81
C MET A 168 -41.79 49.72 32.19
N LYS A 169 -42.68 49.58 31.20
CA LYS A 169 -44.06 49.12 31.44
C LYS A 169 -44.10 47.67 31.94
N GLU A 170 -43.23 46.80 31.42
CA GLU A 170 -43.09 45.41 31.91
C GLU A 170 -42.67 45.38 33.38
N LYS A 171 -41.65 46.15 33.76
CA LYS A 171 -41.20 46.27 35.15
C LYS A 171 -42.29 46.84 36.07
N ALA A 172 -42.98 47.88 35.63
CA ALA A 172 -44.10 48.45 36.38
C ALA A 172 -45.23 47.45 36.59
N LYS A 173 -45.51 46.62 35.57
CA LYS A 173 -46.56 45.60 35.64
C LYS A 173 -46.21 44.51 36.66
N PHE A 174 -44.98 44.00 36.63
CA PHE A 174 -44.53 42.98 37.58
C PHE A 174 -44.25 43.53 38.99
N ALA A 175 -44.22 44.86 39.18
CA ALA A 175 -44.14 45.46 40.52
C ALA A 175 -45.49 45.47 41.28
N GLU A 176 -46.61 45.17 40.62
CA GLU A 176 -47.92 45.05 41.28
C GLU A 176 -47.92 43.86 42.27
N THR A 177 -48.56 44.03 43.43
CA THR A 177 -48.56 43.06 44.54
C THR A 177 -49.00 41.66 44.15
N GLN A 178 -49.86 41.55 43.13
CA GLN A 178 -50.36 40.30 42.59
C GLN A 178 -49.29 39.42 41.90
N TRP A 179 -48.13 39.99 41.50
CA TRP A 179 -47.01 39.24 40.90
C TRP A 179 -45.86 38.98 41.88
N ALA A 180 -45.96 39.43 43.13
CA ALA A 180 -44.85 39.43 44.08
C ALA A 180 -44.23 38.03 44.32
N GLU A 181 -45.06 36.99 44.40
CA GLU A 181 -44.58 35.61 44.57
C GLU A 181 -43.80 35.09 43.35
N LEU A 182 -44.11 35.57 42.14
CA LEU A 182 -43.45 35.14 40.90
C LEU A 182 -42.22 35.96 40.56
N VAL A 183 -42.21 37.22 40.96
CA VAL A 183 -41.01 38.07 40.94
C VAL A 183 -39.95 37.50 41.88
N LYS A 184 -40.34 36.97 43.05
CA LYS A 184 -39.42 36.26 43.97
C LYS A 184 -38.76 35.03 43.32
N LEU A 185 -39.44 34.36 42.40
CA LEU A 185 -38.91 33.20 41.66
C LEU A 185 -37.94 33.60 40.53
N GLY A 186 -37.78 34.90 40.24
CA GLY A 186 -36.83 35.38 39.22
C GLY A 186 -37.20 35.01 37.78
N ARG A 187 -38.46 34.67 37.51
CA ARG A 187 -38.94 34.12 36.22
C ARG A 187 -39.87 35.05 35.46
N THR A 188 -39.78 36.35 35.73
CA THR A 188 -40.64 37.38 35.13
C THR A 188 -39.80 38.41 34.37
N GLY A 189 -40.31 38.81 33.21
CA GLY A 189 -39.69 39.78 32.33
C GLY A 189 -38.76 39.20 31.27
N VAL A 190 -38.56 39.97 30.19
CA VAL A 190 -37.72 39.59 29.04
C VAL A 190 -36.26 39.39 29.45
N GLU A 191 -35.76 40.17 30.41
CA GLU A 191 -34.37 40.06 30.90
C GLU A 191 -34.11 38.72 31.59
N ALA A 192 -35.05 38.23 32.40
CA ALA A 192 -34.94 36.93 33.06
C ALA A 192 -34.94 35.78 32.04
N LEU A 193 -35.86 35.84 31.06
CA LEU A 193 -35.90 34.87 29.96
C LEU A 193 -34.61 34.89 29.13
N ARG A 194 -34.10 36.08 28.81
CA ARG A 194 -32.85 36.24 28.05
C ARG A 194 -31.65 35.66 28.79
N ALA A 195 -31.54 35.91 30.09
CA ALA A 195 -30.45 35.39 30.92
C ALA A 195 -30.48 33.85 30.99
N GLU A 196 -31.67 33.24 31.12
CA GLU A 196 -31.80 31.79 31.14
C GLU A 196 -31.48 31.17 29.77
N LEU A 197 -31.98 31.76 28.68
CA LEU A 197 -31.67 31.31 27.32
C LEU A 197 -30.17 31.42 27.01
N GLN A 198 -29.50 32.48 27.45
CA GLN A 198 -28.05 32.61 27.34
C GLN A 198 -27.31 31.54 28.14
N THR A 199 -27.77 31.25 29.36
CA THR A 199 -27.19 30.20 30.21
C THR A 199 -27.33 28.84 29.54
N LEU A 200 -28.54 28.50 29.05
CA LEU A 200 -28.82 27.24 28.38
C LEU A 200 -28.04 27.07 27.07
N LEU A 201 -27.94 28.14 26.27
CA LEU A 201 -27.08 28.16 25.07
C LEU A 201 -25.61 27.93 25.43
N THR A 202 -25.13 28.54 26.52
CA THR A 202 -23.75 28.38 27.01
C THR A 202 -23.49 26.96 27.51
N GLU A 203 -24.42 26.37 28.26
CA GLU A 203 -24.31 24.98 28.71
C GLU A 203 -24.33 23.99 27.54
N LEU A 204 -25.21 24.22 26.56
CA LEU A 204 -25.27 23.42 25.34
C LEU A 204 -23.95 23.53 24.55
N ALA A 205 -23.43 24.74 24.38
CA ALA A 205 -22.14 24.98 23.75
C ALA A 205 -21.01 24.26 24.49
N ARG A 206 -20.94 24.36 25.83
CA ARG A 206 -19.94 23.66 26.65
C ARG A 206 -20.02 22.14 26.53
N ARG A 207 -21.21 21.58 26.30
CA ARG A 207 -21.41 20.13 26.16
C ARG A 207 -21.08 19.63 24.75
N GLU A 208 -21.42 20.37 23.71
CA GLU A 208 -21.30 19.92 22.32
C GLU A 208 -19.96 20.35 21.66
N LEU A 209 -19.37 21.49 22.02
CA LEU A 209 -18.09 21.95 21.43
C LEU A 209 -16.93 20.96 21.63
N PRO A 210 -16.72 20.34 22.81
CA PRO A 210 -15.66 19.34 22.97
C PRO A 210 -15.83 18.12 22.06
N LYS A 211 -17.09 17.70 21.80
CA LYS A 211 -17.39 16.58 20.91
C LYS A 211 -17.03 16.94 19.46
N GLN A 212 -17.44 18.13 19.00
CA GLN A 212 -17.08 18.62 17.67
C GLN A 212 -15.55 18.75 17.50
N ARG A 213 -14.84 19.21 18.54
CA ARG A 213 -13.38 19.27 18.52
C ARG A 213 -12.75 17.87 18.37
N SER A 214 -13.26 16.88 19.10
CA SER A 214 -12.79 15.50 18.99
C SER A 214 -13.03 14.93 17.60
N GLU A 215 -14.20 15.20 17.00
CA GLU A 215 -14.55 14.76 15.66
C GLU A 215 -13.65 15.39 14.58
N VAL A 216 -13.39 16.71 14.68
CA VAL A 216 -12.47 17.41 13.78
C VAL A 216 -11.05 16.84 13.89
N GLU A 217 -10.54 16.63 15.10
CA GLU A 217 -9.18 16.08 15.29
C GLU A 217 -9.07 14.64 14.78
N GLN A 218 -10.10 13.81 15.01
CA GLN A 218 -10.16 12.45 14.47
C GLN A 218 -10.14 12.46 12.94
N ARG A 219 -11.02 13.24 12.32
CA ARG A 219 -11.11 13.33 10.85
C ARG A 219 -9.83 13.88 10.23
N LEU A 220 -9.21 14.87 10.89
CA LEU A 220 -7.94 15.44 10.47
C LEU A 220 -6.80 14.40 10.55
N SER A 221 -6.75 13.60 11.61
CA SER A 221 -5.84 12.46 11.75
C SER A 221 -6.06 11.41 10.65
N GLU A 222 -7.32 11.07 10.34
CA GLU A 222 -7.66 10.13 9.27
C GLU A 222 -7.26 10.64 7.89
N CYS A 223 -7.55 11.91 7.56
CA CYS A 223 -7.15 12.53 6.29
C CYS A 223 -5.62 12.59 6.15
N ARG A 224 -4.89 12.92 7.22
CA ARG A 224 -3.41 12.91 7.22
C ARG A 224 -2.86 11.50 6.98
N LYS A 225 -3.39 10.48 7.66
CA LYS A 225 -2.99 9.08 7.44
C LYS A 225 -3.24 8.63 6.00
N LYS A 226 -4.39 9.01 5.41
CA LYS A 226 -4.68 8.73 4.00
C LYS A 226 -3.68 9.43 3.07
N LEU A 227 -3.40 10.70 3.31
CA LEU A 227 -2.44 11.47 2.50
C LEU A 227 -1.01 10.91 2.62
N GLU A 228 -0.58 10.49 3.81
CA GLU A 228 0.71 9.82 4.04
C GLU A 228 0.78 8.48 3.31
N ALA A 229 -0.31 7.70 3.33
CA ALA A 229 -0.40 6.43 2.61
C ALA A 229 -0.29 6.59 1.08
N MET A 230 -0.72 7.74 0.54
CA MET A 230 -0.53 8.09 -0.88
C MET A 230 0.91 8.47 -1.23
N GLY A 231 1.79 8.66 -0.25
CA GLY A 231 3.19 9.04 -0.46
C GLY A 231 3.38 10.48 -0.95
N ALA A 232 4.60 10.79 -1.38
CA ALA A 232 4.95 12.13 -1.89
C ALA A 232 4.22 12.44 -3.21
N PRO A 233 3.80 13.70 -3.42
CA PRO A 233 3.13 14.11 -4.66
C PRO A 233 4.04 13.96 -5.88
N ARG A 234 3.51 13.41 -6.98
CA ARG A 234 4.22 13.26 -8.27
C ARG A 234 3.48 14.00 -9.39
N ASP A 235 3.04 15.21 -9.07
CA ASP A 235 2.20 16.06 -9.91
C ASP A 235 2.95 16.76 -11.05
N ASN A 236 4.27 16.96 -10.89
CA ASN A 236 5.15 17.59 -11.86
C ASN A 236 6.41 16.77 -12.11
N SER A 237 7.10 17.07 -13.22
CA SER A 237 8.29 16.33 -13.66
C SER A 237 9.45 16.40 -12.67
N ALA A 238 9.61 17.48 -11.90
CA ALA A 238 10.66 17.57 -10.88
C ALA A 238 10.40 16.59 -9.73
N SER A 239 9.17 16.56 -9.19
CA SER A 239 8.79 15.61 -8.13
C SER A 239 8.82 14.16 -8.60
N GLN A 240 8.44 13.89 -9.86
CA GLN A 240 8.54 12.57 -10.49
C GLN A 240 10.01 12.12 -10.58
N ARG A 241 10.90 13.01 -11.03
CA ARG A 241 12.33 12.75 -11.14
C ARG A 241 12.96 12.48 -9.77
N GLU A 242 12.66 13.31 -8.77
CA GLU A 242 13.14 13.13 -7.40
C GLU A 242 12.73 11.76 -6.84
N CYS A 243 11.47 11.36 -7.06
CA CYS A 243 10.97 10.05 -6.64
C CYS A 243 11.77 8.91 -7.28
N LEU A 244 11.94 8.94 -8.60
CA LEU A 244 12.67 7.90 -9.34
C LEU A 244 14.17 7.87 -8.96
N VAL A 245 14.81 9.01 -8.78
CA VAL A 245 16.21 9.09 -8.33
C VAL A 245 16.37 8.46 -6.96
N ARG A 246 15.48 8.76 -6.01
CA ARG A 246 15.49 8.16 -4.66
C ARG A 246 15.34 6.64 -4.72
N LEU A 247 14.43 6.13 -5.55
CA LEU A 247 14.20 4.69 -5.72
C LEU A 247 15.39 4.01 -6.43
N ALA A 248 15.96 4.64 -7.46
CA ALA A 248 17.16 4.16 -8.14
C ALA A 248 18.36 4.12 -7.19
N SER A 249 18.57 5.15 -6.38
CA SER A 249 19.63 5.17 -5.35
C SER A 249 19.47 4.05 -4.32
N GLN A 250 18.23 3.74 -3.92
CA GLN A 250 17.96 2.61 -3.03
C GLN A 250 18.25 1.28 -3.72
N PHE A 251 17.86 1.12 -4.99
CA PHE A 251 18.17 -0.04 -5.81
C PHE A 251 19.69 -0.24 -5.90
N GLU A 252 20.43 0.78 -6.36
CA GLU A 252 21.90 0.77 -6.48
C GLU A 252 22.59 0.38 -5.16
N ARG A 253 22.10 0.89 -4.02
CA ARG A 253 22.66 0.53 -2.70
C ARG A 253 22.49 -0.96 -2.41
N ILE A 254 21.30 -1.52 -2.63
CA ILE A 254 21.03 -2.94 -2.37
C ILE A 254 21.81 -3.83 -3.35
N VAL A 255 21.94 -3.42 -4.62
CA VAL A 255 22.79 -4.09 -5.60
C VAL A 255 24.23 -4.17 -5.09
N ARG A 256 24.79 -3.04 -4.65
CA ARG A 256 26.16 -3.00 -4.11
C ARG A 256 26.32 -3.91 -2.90
N ASP A 257 25.39 -3.88 -1.97
CA ASP A 257 25.43 -4.75 -0.78
C ASP A 257 25.31 -6.23 -1.16
N ALA A 258 24.51 -6.57 -2.18
CA ALA A 258 24.38 -7.93 -2.69
C ALA A 258 25.64 -8.46 -3.39
N LEU A 259 26.37 -7.57 -4.09
CA LEU A 259 27.64 -7.88 -4.75
C LEU A 259 28.81 -7.97 -3.76
N ASP A 260 28.84 -7.09 -2.76
CA ASP A 260 29.87 -7.08 -1.71
C ASP A 260 29.67 -8.21 -0.67
N GLY A 261 28.55 -8.94 -0.73
CA GLY A 261 28.19 -9.96 0.26
C GLY A 261 27.78 -9.40 1.63
N ARG A 262 27.40 -8.12 1.71
CA ARG A 262 27.00 -7.43 2.95
C ARG A 262 25.50 -7.59 3.21
N TYR A 263 25.12 -8.77 3.67
CA TYR A 263 23.70 -9.14 3.86
C TYR A 263 23.09 -8.72 5.19
N ASP A 264 23.90 -8.30 6.16
CA ASP A 264 23.48 -7.91 7.51
C ASP A 264 22.83 -6.53 7.57
N GLY A 265 23.20 -5.63 6.65
CA GLY A 265 22.74 -4.23 6.64
C GLY A 265 21.27 -4.02 6.20
N ASN A 266 20.64 -5.02 5.56
CA ASN A 266 19.27 -4.89 5.06
C ASN A 266 18.45 -6.18 5.28
N PRO A 267 17.31 -6.14 6.00
CA PRO A 267 16.45 -7.30 6.26
C PRO A 267 15.96 -8.02 5.00
N ILE A 268 15.96 -7.35 3.84
CA ILE A 268 15.54 -7.92 2.56
C ILE A 268 16.29 -9.22 2.22
N PHE A 269 17.56 -9.36 2.64
CA PHE A 269 18.39 -10.55 2.39
C PHE A 269 18.09 -11.71 3.34
N SER A 270 17.38 -11.45 4.44
CA SER A 270 16.84 -12.48 5.35
C SER A 270 15.48 -12.96 4.87
N ASP A 271 14.62 -12.04 4.42
CA ASP A 271 13.30 -12.36 3.88
C ASP A 271 13.39 -13.11 2.53
N LYS A 272 14.40 -12.75 1.73
CA LYS A 272 14.62 -13.30 0.39
C LYS A 272 16.07 -13.73 0.20
N PRO A 273 16.40 -14.98 0.55
CA PRO A 273 17.74 -15.54 0.33
C PRO A 273 18.19 -15.50 -1.15
N GLU A 274 17.24 -15.54 -2.10
CA GLU A 274 17.47 -15.38 -3.54
C GLU A 274 18.08 -14.02 -3.95
N LEU A 275 18.15 -13.05 -3.04
CA LEU A 275 18.84 -11.77 -3.28
C LEU A 275 20.32 -11.79 -2.84
N ARG A 276 20.82 -12.89 -2.29
CA ARG A 276 22.24 -13.05 -1.91
C ARG A 276 23.09 -13.39 -3.13
N LEU A 277 23.14 -12.44 -4.05
CA LEU A 277 23.67 -12.63 -5.40
C LEU A 277 25.12 -13.11 -5.40
N ALA A 278 26.02 -12.50 -4.61
CA ALA A 278 27.42 -12.91 -4.58
C ALA A 278 27.60 -14.37 -4.17
N THR A 279 26.80 -14.86 -3.22
CA THR A 279 26.84 -16.27 -2.79
C THR A 279 26.44 -17.21 -3.93
N GLU A 280 25.32 -16.92 -4.58
CA GLU A 280 24.83 -17.75 -5.70
C GLU A 280 25.80 -17.74 -6.89
N ILE A 281 26.43 -16.59 -7.19
CA ILE A 281 27.43 -16.48 -8.25
C ILE A 281 28.69 -17.29 -7.93
N VAL A 282 29.18 -17.24 -6.68
CA VAL A 282 30.34 -18.03 -6.25
C VAL A 282 30.06 -19.52 -6.41
N ASP A 283 28.93 -20.00 -5.92
CA ASP A 283 28.53 -21.41 -6.04
C ASP A 283 28.46 -21.85 -7.52
N LEU A 284 27.92 -21.00 -8.40
CA LEU A 284 27.86 -21.26 -9.84
C LEU A 284 29.24 -21.29 -10.49
N ASN A 285 30.14 -20.37 -10.12
CA ASN A 285 31.51 -20.30 -10.66
C ASN A 285 32.34 -21.52 -10.23
N GLU A 286 32.22 -21.94 -8.96
CA GLU A 286 32.88 -23.15 -8.46
C GLU A 286 32.38 -24.40 -9.19
N GLY A 287 31.06 -24.54 -9.33
CA GLY A 287 30.45 -25.65 -10.06
C GLY A 287 30.85 -25.67 -11.55
N PHE A 288 30.93 -24.51 -12.20
CA PHE A 288 31.42 -24.39 -13.57
C PHE A 288 32.89 -24.83 -13.73
N SER A 289 33.76 -24.40 -12.82
CA SER A 289 35.16 -24.82 -12.77
C SER A 289 35.27 -26.35 -12.68
N ASP A 290 34.43 -26.95 -11.84
CA ASP A 290 34.35 -28.40 -11.64
C ASP A 290 33.87 -29.16 -12.89
N VAL A 291 32.83 -28.66 -13.55
CA VAL A 291 32.35 -29.25 -14.82
C VAL A 291 33.41 -29.12 -15.91
N MET A 292 34.10 -27.98 -16.02
CA MET A 292 35.21 -27.81 -16.95
C MET A 292 36.37 -28.77 -16.62
N TRP A 293 36.65 -29.03 -15.34
CA TRP A 293 37.67 -29.99 -14.91
C TRP A 293 37.33 -31.42 -15.32
N LYS A 294 36.09 -31.87 -15.06
CA LYS A 294 35.67 -33.29 -15.20
C LYS A 294 35.15 -33.65 -16.59
N LYS A 295 34.49 -32.71 -17.28
CA LYS A 295 33.75 -32.96 -18.53
C LYS A 295 34.17 -32.07 -19.69
N GLY A 296 35.08 -31.11 -19.47
CA GLY A 296 35.57 -30.20 -20.50
C GLY A 296 36.35 -30.90 -21.62
N HIS A 297 37.01 -32.02 -21.33
CA HIS A 297 37.76 -32.79 -22.32
C HIS A 297 36.88 -33.77 -23.09
N LYS A 298 37.21 -33.94 -24.38
CA LYS A 298 36.51 -34.88 -25.23
C LYS A 298 36.86 -36.33 -24.90
N TRP A 299 38.14 -36.64 -24.77
CA TRP A 299 38.68 -37.97 -24.46
C TRP A 299 39.49 -37.96 -23.18
N GLU A 300 39.45 -39.04 -22.41
CA GLU A 300 40.25 -39.13 -21.18
C GLU A 300 41.76 -39.05 -21.43
N PHE A 301 42.45 -38.33 -20.54
CA PHE A 301 43.91 -38.26 -20.57
C PHE A 301 44.54 -39.48 -19.89
N VAL A 302 45.70 -39.89 -20.38
CA VAL A 302 46.41 -41.05 -19.83
C VAL A 302 47.13 -40.65 -18.52
N THR A 303 46.59 -41.02 -17.36
CA THR A 303 47.12 -40.68 -16.00
C THR A 303 47.52 -41.93 -15.19
N GLU A 304 48.37 -41.77 -14.16
CA GLU A 304 48.81 -42.85 -13.24
C GLU A 304 47.96 -42.98 -11.97
N SER A 305 47.24 -41.93 -11.60
CA SER A 305 46.46 -41.85 -10.37
C SER A 305 45.08 -41.32 -10.69
N SER A 306 44.06 -42.01 -10.16
CA SER A 306 42.76 -41.41 -9.85
C SER A 306 43.01 -40.31 -8.82
N GLU A 307 43.44 -39.13 -9.25
CA GLU A 307 43.37 -37.93 -8.41
C GLU A 307 41.91 -37.77 -7.99
N ASP A 308 41.67 -37.66 -6.67
CA ASP A 308 40.37 -37.72 -6.01
C ASP A 308 39.26 -37.09 -6.84
N VAL A 309 38.31 -37.93 -7.26
CA VAL A 309 37.05 -37.48 -7.85
C VAL A 309 36.26 -36.81 -6.75
N SER A 310 36.45 -35.50 -6.56
CA SER A 310 35.55 -34.69 -5.75
C SER A 310 34.12 -34.91 -6.24
N GLU A 311 33.21 -35.30 -5.34
CA GLU A 311 31.80 -35.62 -5.62
C GLU A 311 30.94 -34.42 -6.11
N GLY A 312 31.54 -33.25 -6.39
CA GLY A 312 30.82 -32.00 -6.67
C GLY A 312 30.07 -31.77 -8.01
N PRO A 313 30.22 -32.53 -9.13
CA PRO A 313 29.65 -32.09 -10.41
C PRO A 313 28.13 -32.34 -10.53
N LEU A 314 27.60 -33.31 -9.79
CA LEU A 314 26.17 -33.67 -9.82
C LEU A 314 25.27 -32.57 -9.23
N GLU A 315 25.77 -31.77 -8.28
CA GLU A 315 24.97 -30.73 -7.64
C GLU A 315 24.82 -29.49 -8.53
N TYR A 316 25.93 -29.02 -9.13
CA TYR A 316 25.88 -27.90 -10.08
C TYR A 316 25.00 -28.20 -11.29
N GLU A 317 25.12 -29.38 -11.90
CA GLU A 317 24.33 -29.72 -13.10
C GLU A 317 22.82 -29.74 -12.81
N LYS A 318 22.43 -30.22 -11.62
CA LYS A 318 21.03 -30.17 -11.16
C LYS A 318 20.57 -28.72 -10.95
N MET A 319 21.38 -27.92 -10.27
CA MET A 319 21.10 -26.50 -10.01
C MET A 319 20.98 -25.71 -11.32
N ALA A 320 21.96 -25.81 -12.21
CA ALA A 320 21.98 -25.11 -13.49
C ALA A 320 20.78 -25.49 -14.37
N ASN A 321 20.45 -26.78 -14.45
CA ASN A 321 19.27 -27.22 -15.20
C ASN A 321 17.95 -26.75 -14.56
N ALA A 322 17.84 -26.71 -13.23
CA ALA A 322 16.67 -26.16 -12.55
C ALA A 322 16.51 -24.66 -12.83
N ILE A 323 17.60 -23.90 -12.83
CA ILE A 323 17.62 -22.47 -13.17
C ILE A 323 17.19 -22.25 -14.63
N GLN A 324 17.75 -23.04 -15.56
CA GLN A 324 17.41 -22.95 -16.98
C GLN A 324 15.97 -23.40 -17.27
N ALA A 325 15.46 -24.44 -16.61
CA ALA A 325 14.08 -24.89 -16.77
C ALA A 325 13.05 -23.82 -16.39
N SER A 326 13.41 -22.99 -15.41
CA SER A 326 12.58 -21.85 -14.97
C SER A 326 12.69 -20.62 -15.88
N VAL A 327 13.37 -20.70 -17.04
CA VAL A 327 13.26 -19.71 -18.12
C VAL A 327 11.90 -19.79 -18.83
N SER A 328 11.23 -20.95 -18.78
CA SER A 328 9.87 -21.10 -19.34
C SER A 328 8.86 -20.10 -18.77
N SER A 329 9.05 -19.66 -17.53
CA SER A 329 8.23 -18.62 -16.86
C SER A 329 8.72 -17.19 -17.10
N ILE A 330 9.78 -16.97 -17.89
CA ILE A 330 10.38 -15.67 -18.21
C ILE A 330 10.41 -15.49 -19.74
N PRO A 331 9.29 -15.05 -20.35
CA PRO A 331 9.20 -14.84 -21.80
C PRO A 331 10.32 -13.95 -22.35
N GLU A 332 10.76 -12.98 -21.55
CA GLU A 332 11.78 -12.00 -21.93
C GLU A 332 13.15 -12.62 -22.27
N LEU A 333 13.44 -13.82 -21.77
CA LEU A 333 14.72 -14.51 -21.93
C LEU A 333 14.66 -15.72 -22.87
N GLN A 334 13.48 -16.10 -23.38
CA GLN A 334 13.31 -17.33 -24.16
C GLN A 334 14.18 -17.38 -25.44
N HIS A 335 14.45 -16.23 -26.05
CA HIS A 335 15.32 -16.15 -27.24
C HIS A 335 16.81 -16.03 -26.90
N LEU A 336 17.15 -15.77 -25.64
CA LEU A 336 18.52 -15.56 -25.17
C LEU A 336 19.13 -16.79 -24.51
N VAL A 337 18.32 -17.75 -24.06
CA VAL A 337 18.78 -18.92 -23.28
C VAL A 337 18.30 -20.21 -23.94
N CYS A 338 19.19 -21.18 -24.06
CA CYS A 338 18.82 -22.52 -24.53
C CYS A 338 18.27 -23.36 -23.36
N ALA A 339 17.06 -23.89 -23.53
CA ALA A 339 16.47 -24.79 -22.55
C ALA A 339 17.19 -26.16 -22.57
N ASN A 340 17.72 -26.56 -21.41
CA ASN A 340 18.41 -27.82 -21.11
C ASN A 340 19.83 -27.94 -21.66
N THR A 341 20.80 -27.86 -20.75
CA THR A 341 22.20 -28.13 -21.08
C THR A 341 22.58 -29.56 -20.69
N VAL A 342 23.03 -30.33 -21.67
CA VAL A 342 23.63 -31.64 -21.44
C VAL A 342 25.14 -31.50 -21.31
N TYR A 343 25.69 -32.04 -20.22
CA TYR A 343 27.13 -32.10 -19.96
C TYR A 343 27.62 -33.55 -20.15
N PRO A 344 27.93 -33.98 -21.38
CA PRO A 344 28.30 -35.37 -21.64
C PRO A 344 29.68 -35.69 -21.04
N ALA A 345 29.77 -36.86 -20.41
CA ALA A 345 31.04 -37.39 -19.91
C ALA A 345 32.09 -37.50 -21.04
N PRO A 346 33.38 -37.47 -20.70
CA PRO A 346 34.46 -37.82 -21.63
C PRO A 346 34.21 -39.18 -22.29
N SER A 347 34.58 -39.30 -23.55
CA SER A 347 34.48 -40.57 -24.28
C SER A 347 35.54 -41.54 -23.79
N ASP A 348 35.17 -42.82 -23.70
CA ASP A 348 36.06 -43.94 -23.37
C ASP A 348 37.04 -44.31 -24.50
N GLU A 349 36.92 -43.66 -25.66
CA GLU A 349 37.87 -43.84 -26.77
C GLU A 349 39.27 -43.37 -26.38
N SER A 350 40.29 -44.12 -26.80
CA SER A 350 41.69 -43.81 -26.54
C SER A 350 42.12 -42.51 -27.22
N ILE A 351 42.49 -41.51 -26.42
CA ILE A 351 43.06 -40.25 -26.92
C ILE A 351 44.32 -40.49 -27.78
N LEU A 352 45.11 -41.52 -27.47
CA LEU A 352 46.33 -41.85 -28.21
C LEU A 352 46.03 -42.35 -29.63
N ASP A 353 44.90 -43.04 -29.82
CA ASP A 353 44.49 -43.50 -31.15
C ASP A 353 44.06 -42.32 -32.03
N HIS A 354 43.33 -41.36 -31.45
CA HIS A 354 42.94 -40.13 -32.13
C HIS A 354 44.15 -39.25 -32.45
N ILE A 355 45.07 -39.04 -31.50
CA ILE A 355 46.35 -38.35 -31.76
C ILE A 355 47.11 -39.07 -32.88
N GLY A 356 47.13 -40.42 -32.85
CA GLY A 356 47.75 -41.22 -33.89
C GLY A 356 47.11 -41.05 -35.27
N LYS A 357 45.79 -40.89 -35.34
CA LYS A 357 45.06 -40.57 -36.57
C LYS A 357 45.44 -39.19 -37.09
N TYR A 358 45.36 -38.15 -36.27
CA TYR A 358 45.76 -36.79 -36.65
C TYR A 358 47.22 -36.73 -37.10
N TYR A 359 48.12 -37.43 -36.42
CA TYR A 359 49.52 -37.51 -36.81
C TYR A 359 49.70 -38.17 -38.18
N LYS A 360 49.01 -39.28 -38.47
CA LYS A 360 49.10 -39.93 -39.79
C LYS A 360 48.57 -39.05 -40.91
N GLU A 361 47.48 -38.32 -40.66
CA GLU A 361 46.79 -37.49 -41.66
C GLU A 361 47.48 -36.13 -41.87
N SER A 362 48.26 -35.64 -40.91
CA SER A 362 48.77 -34.26 -40.91
C SER A 362 50.28 -34.12 -40.63
N ARG A 363 51.05 -35.21 -40.55
CA ARG A 363 52.52 -35.14 -40.37
C ARG A 363 53.21 -34.48 -41.57
N GLY A 364 54.16 -33.60 -41.29
CA GLY A 364 55.04 -33.00 -42.27
C GLY A 364 56.35 -33.78 -42.41
N PRO A 365 57.39 -33.16 -43.02
CA PRO A 365 58.72 -33.75 -43.17
C PRO A 365 59.55 -33.70 -41.88
N GLU A 366 58.94 -33.51 -40.69
CA GLU A 366 59.67 -33.38 -39.43
C GLU A 366 60.41 -34.67 -39.05
N LEU A 367 61.70 -34.56 -38.70
CA LEU A 367 62.48 -35.70 -38.21
C LEU A 367 62.21 -35.93 -36.72
N GLY A 368 61.46 -36.99 -36.40
CA GLY A 368 61.31 -37.50 -35.02
C GLY A 368 60.63 -36.54 -34.04
N THR A 369 59.92 -35.53 -34.56
CA THR A 369 59.19 -34.50 -33.80
C THR A 369 57.89 -34.17 -34.52
N PHE A 370 57.10 -33.21 -34.02
CA PHE A 370 55.85 -32.79 -34.64
C PHE A 370 55.76 -31.27 -34.79
N GLY A 371 55.12 -30.81 -35.87
CA GLY A 371 54.84 -29.40 -36.09
C GLY A 371 53.77 -28.83 -35.14
N GLY A 372 53.87 -27.55 -34.80
CA GLY A 372 52.94 -26.87 -33.88
C GLY A 372 51.48 -26.85 -34.35
N SER A 373 51.22 -27.04 -35.65
CA SER A 373 49.87 -27.19 -36.23
C SER A 373 49.13 -28.41 -35.67
N LEU A 374 49.84 -29.52 -35.45
CA LEU A 374 49.25 -30.76 -34.96
C LEU A 374 48.77 -30.64 -33.50
N LEU A 375 49.51 -29.90 -32.68
CA LEU A 375 49.10 -29.58 -31.32
C LEU A 375 47.83 -28.71 -31.31
N ALA A 376 47.73 -27.74 -32.23
CA ALA A 376 46.54 -26.91 -32.37
C ALA A 376 45.31 -27.73 -32.78
N MET A 377 45.46 -28.66 -33.74
CA MET A 377 44.38 -29.53 -34.19
C MET A 377 43.89 -30.47 -33.09
N THR A 378 44.82 -31.13 -32.39
CA THR A 378 44.48 -32.06 -31.30
C THR A 378 43.89 -31.31 -30.10
N PHE A 379 44.38 -30.10 -29.78
CA PHE A 379 43.79 -29.24 -28.76
C PHE A 379 42.36 -28.83 -29.10
N ARG A 380 42.11 -28.36 -30.32
CA ARG A 380 40.75 -27.98 -30.77
C ARG A 380 39.78 -29.16 -30.68
N ALA A 381 40.20 -30.34 -31.11
CA ALA A 381 39.39 -31.54 -31.01
C ALA A 381 39.11 -31.93 -29.54
N GLN A 382 40.12 -31.81 -28.68
CA GLN A 382 40.01 -32.13 -27.25
C GLN A 382 39.15 -31.13 -26.46
N ALA A 383 39.15 -29.85 -26.86
CA ALA A 383 38.37 -28.77 -26.25
C ALA A 383 37.00 -28.55 -26.91
N SER A 384 36.54 -29.45 -27.78
CA SER A 384 35.32 -29.23 -28.58
C SER A 384 34.05 -29.05 -27.75
N LYS A 385 34.04 -29.48 -26.49
CA LYS A 385 32.91 -29.35 -25.57
C LYS A 385 32.84 -27.98 -24.88
N TRP A 386 33.94 -27.22 -24.84
CA TRP A 386 34.04 -25.99 -24.06
C TRP A 386 32.98 -24.95 -24.44
N ARG A 387 32.70 -24.80 -25.74
CA ARG A 387 31.69 -23.84 -26.22
C ARG A 387 30.33 -24.08 -25.57
N ASN A 388 29.85 -25.31 -25.56
CA ASN A 388 28.53 -25.61 -25.00
C ASN A 388 28.50 -25.41 -23.47
N ILE A 389 29.55 -25.85 -22.76
CA ILE A 389 29.64 -25.73 -21.29
C ILE A 389 29.67 -24.25 -20.87
N VAL A 390 30.47 -23.44 -21.56
CA VAL A 390 30.66 -22.02 -21.25
C VAL A 390 29.39 -21.23 -21.55
N MET A 391 28.80 -21.43 -22.73
CA MET A 391 27.57 -20.71 -23.10
C MET A 391 26.43 -21.04 -22.13
N ALA A 392 26.29 -22.31 -21.74
CA ALA A 392 25.31 -22.72 -20.75
C ALA A 392 25.52 -22.07 -19.38
N HIS A 393 26.77 -22.01 -18.91
CA HIS A 393 27.08 -21.34 -17.64
C HIS A 393 26.75 -19.84 -17.69
N VAL A 394 27.18 -19.15 -18.76
CA VAL A 394 26.87 -17.72 -18.97
C VAL A 394 25.37 -17.48 -19.03
N GLU A 395 24.62 -18.34 -19.72
CA GLU A 395 23.15 -18.27 -19.77
C GLU A 395 22.50 -18.52 -18.40
N THR A 396 23.00 -19.47 -17.61
CA THR A 396 22.54 -19.69 -16.23
C THR A 396 22.75 -18.46 -15.36
N VAL A 397 23.92 -17.82 -15.45
CA VAL A 397 24.21 -16.57 -14.71
C VAL A 397 23.29 -15.43 -15.16
N ILE A 398 23.05 -15.29 -16.47
CA ILE A 398 22.09 -14.30 -17.01
C ILE A 398 20.72 -14.44 -16.35
N VAL A 399 20.22 -15.68 -16.21
CA VAL A 399 18.92 -15.95 -15.60
C VAL A 399 18.90 -15.54 -14.12
N VAL A 400 19.93 -15.87 -13.36
CA VAL A 400 20.06 -15.49 -11.94
C VAL A 400 20.07 -13.97 -11.80
N VAL A 401 20.90 -13.27 -12.57
CA VAL A 401 20.99 -11.81 -12.56
C VAL A 401 19.64 -11.16 -12.94
N HIS A 402 18.96 -11.69 -13.95
CA HIS A 402 17.66 -11.19 -14.37
C HIS A 402 16.59 -11.34 -13.29
N ARG A 403 16.54 -12.50 -12.62
CA ARG A 403 15.63 -12.73 -11.48
C ARG A 403 15.94 -11.82 -10.32
N PHE A 404 17.21 -11.65 -10.00
CA PHE A 404 17.67 -10.74 -8.96
C PHE A 404 17.15 -9.31 -9.22
N ILE A 405 17.34 -8.78 -10.43
CA ILE A 405 16.86 -7.44 -10.81
C ILE A 405 15.34 -7.35 -10.68
N LYS A 406 14.60 -8.32 -11.23
CA LYS A 406 13.12 -8.32 -11.21
C LYS A 406 12.57 -8.41 -9.79
N THR A 407 13.15 -9.27 -8.95
CA THR A 407 12.77 -9.39 -7.53
C THR A 407 13.09 -8.12 -6.75
N LEU A 408 14.27 -7.52 -6.99
CA LEU A 408 14.67 -6.30 -6.31
C LEU A 408 13.79 -5.11 -6.71
N LEU A 409 13.44 -4.98 -7.99
CA LEU A 409 12.48 -3.97 -8.47
C LEU A 409 11.12 -4.13 -7.78
N ASN A 410 10.61 -5.35 -7.67
CA ASN A 410 9.35 -5.64 -6.98
C ASN A 410 9.36 -5.26 -5.49
N LYS A 411 10.52 -5.24 -4.84
CA LYS A 411 10.67 -4.88 -3.42
C LYS A 411 10.96 -3.41 -3.19
N THR A 412 11.64 -2.75 -4.13
CA THR A 412 12.00 -1.33 -4.02
C THR A 412 10.90 -0.41 -4.54
N PHE A 413 10.22 -0.78 -5.62
CA PHE A 413 9.16 0.00 -6.24
C PHE A 413 7.79 -0.55 -5.80
N GLY A 414 7.05 0.18 -4.95
CA GLY A 414 5.73 -0.26 -4.47
C GLY A 414 4.61 -0.20 -5.52
N ASP A 415 4.67 0.78 -6.42
CA ASP A 415 3.67 1.05 -7.45
C ASP A 415 3.80 0.06 -8.63
N GLN A 416 2.76 -0.74 -8.88
CA GLN A 416 2.76 -1.76 -9.94
C GLN A 416 2.89 -1.16 -11.33
N ARG A 417 2.16 -0.07 -11.60
CA ARG A 417 2.19 0.59 -12.91
C ARG A 417 3.58 1.16 -13.17
N MET A 418 4.18 1.80 -12.17
CA MET A 418 5.54 2.33 -12.27
C MET A 418 6.55 1.21 -12.60
N ARG A 419 6.42 0.03 -11.97
CA ARG A 419 7.28 -1.11 -12.26
C ARG A 419 7.14 -1.60 -13.70
N GLU A 420 5.91 -1.78 -14.15
CA GLU A 420 5.60 -2.30 -15.50
C GLU A 420 6.09 -1.33 -16.58
N GLU A 421 5.81 -0.04 -16.43
CA GLU A 421 6.25 1.00 -17.37
C GLU A 421 7.77 1.14 -17.37
N LEU A 422 8.41 1.21 -16.20
CA LEU A 422 9.87 1.28 -16.10
C LEU A 422 10.54 0.04 -16.74
N TRP A 423 9.99 -1.15 -16.46
CA TRP A 423 10.49 -2.40 -17.00
C TRP A 423 10.37 -2.45 -18.52
N GLY A 424 9.16 -2.23 -19.05
CA GLY A 424 8.85 -2.38 -20.47
C GLY A 424 9.44 -1.27 -21.34
N SER A 425 9.36 -0.01 -20.91
CA SER A 425 9.73 1.13 -21.75
C SER A 425 11.22 1.52 -21.65
N VAL A 426 11.92 1.13 -20.58
CA VAL A 426 13.30 1.59 -20.33
C VAL A 426 14.27 0.44 -20.10
N LEU A 427 13.97 -0.48 -19.17
CA LEU A 427 14.96 -1.44 -18.69
C LEU A 427 15.14 -2.64 -19.63
N LEU A 428 14.05 -3.19 -20.17
CA LEU A 428 14.08 -4.49 -20.84
C LEU A 428 15.05 -4.54 -22.03
N GLU A 429 14.98 -3.57 -22.94
CA GLU A 429 15.88 -3.50 -24.11
C GLU A 429 17.35 -3.35 -23.69
N LYS A 430 17.61 -2.50 -22.68
CA LYS A 430 18.96 -2.27 -22.16
C LYS A 430 19.54 -3.53 -21.50
N LEU A 431 18.71 -4.26 -20.75
CA LEU A 431 19.08 -5.53 -20.12
C LEU A 431 19.39 -6.59 -21.18
N GLN A 432 18.52 -6.76 -22.17
CA GLN A 432 18.73 -7.71 -23.27
C GLN A 432 20.02 -7.40 -24.04
N ALA A 433 20.27 -6.12 -24.35
CA ALA A 433 21.51 -5.70 -24.98
C ALA A 433 22.75 -6.02 -24.11
N ALA A 434 22.66 -5.89 -22.79
CA ALA A 434 23.74 -6.26 -21.87
C ALA A 434 24.02 -7.77 -21.87
N TYR A 435 22.97 -8.60 -21.85
CA TYR A 435 23.10 -10.06 -21.91
C TYR A 435 23.70 -10.53 -23.24
N VAL A 436 23.29 -9.95 -24.36
CA VAL A 436 23.87 -10.25 -25.68
C VAL A 436 25.36 -9.91 -25.70
N ARG A 437 25.76 -8.73 -25.19
CA ARG A 437 27.19 -8.36 -25.10
C ARG A 437 28.01 -9.36 -24.29
N ALA A 438 27.48 -9.84 -23.16
CA ALA A 438 28.16 -10.85 -22.34
C ALA A 438 28.36 -12.16 -23.12
N LYS A 439 27.32 -12.63 -23.83
CA LYS A 439 27.38 -13.83 -24.67
C LYS A 439 28.37 -13.68 -25.83
N ASP A 440 28.37 -12.53 -26.50
CA ASP A 440 29.30 -12.23 -27.59
C ASP A 440 30.74 -12.23 -27.09
N GLN A 441 31.00 -11.66 -25.90
CA GLN A 441 32.32 -11.70 -25.28
C GLN A 441 32.75 -13.14 -24.97
N ALA A 442 31.86 -13.97 -24.42
CA ALA A 442 32.15 -15.38 -24.19
C ALA A 442 32.50 -16.12 -25.50
N GLY A 443 31.73 -15.84 -26.57
CA GLY A 443 31.99 -16.37 -27.91
C GLY A 443 33.35 -15.95 -28.46
N PHE A 444 33.71 -14.68 -28.32
CA PHE A 444 35.01 -14.14 -28.74
C PHE A 444 36.18 -14.80 -27.99
N LEU A 445 36.06 -14.95 -26.67
CA LEU A 445 37.08 -15.60 -25.83
C LEU A 445 37.25 -17.08 -26.20
N LEU A 446 36.14 -17.79 -26.46
CA LEU A 446 36.17 -19.17 -26.95
C LEU A 446 36.91 -19.28 -28.28
N ASP A 447 36.69 -18.35 -29.21
CA ASP A 447 37.36 -18.35 -30.51
C ASP A 447 38.85 -18.07 -30.40
N ILE A 448 39.27 -17.16 -29.50
CA ILE A 448 40.70 -16.95 -29.22
C ILE A 448 41.35 -18.23 -28.71
N GLU A 449 40.74 -18.88 -27.73
CA GLU A 449 41.38 -20.01 -27.04
C GLU A 449 41.35 -21.30 -27.88
N ILE A 450 40.22 -21.62 -28.52
CA ILE A 450 40.01 -22.88 -29.25
C ILE A 450 40.51 -22.82 -30.70
N ASN A 451 40.31 -21.68 -31.38
CA ASN A 451 40.68 -21.53 -32.78
C ASN A 451 42.05 -20.87 -32.97
N GLY A 452 42.59 -20.24 -31.93
CA GLY A 452 43.93 -19.67 -31.90
C GLY A 452 45.06 -20.71 -31.93
N ARG A 453 46.30 -20.21 -31.99
CA ARG A 453 47.51 -21.05 -31.94
C ARG A 453 47.89 -21.28 -30.48
N PRO A 454 48.03 -22.54 -30.02
CA PRO A 454 48.46 -22.83 -28.65
C PRO A 454 49.74 -22.09 -28.29
N ARG A 455 49.66 -21.26 -27.26
CA ARG A 455 50.80 -20.49 -26.73
C ARG A 455 50.64 -20.31 -25.23
N THR A 456 51.72 -20.53 -24.51
CA THR A 456 51.77 -20.31 -23.07
C THR A 456 53.06 -19.60 -22.69
N PHE A 457 52.94 -18.61 -21.82
CA PHE A 457 54.06 -17.96 -21.13
C PHE A 457 54.13 -18.40 -19.66
N ASN A 458 53.27 -19.34 -19.27
CA ASN A 458 53.24 -19.88 -17.93
C ASN A 458 54.43 -20.83 -17.74
N HIS A 459 55.29 -20.53 -16.76
CA HIS A 459 56.49 -21.30 -16.45
C HIS A 459 56.20 -22.76 -16.04
N TYR A 460 55.03 -23.05 -15.47
CA TYR A 460 54.62 -24.41 -15.11
C TYR A 460 54.43 -25.35 -16.31
N PHE A 461 54.36 -24.84 -17.55
CA PHE A 461 54.19 -25.71 -18.71
C PHE A 461 55.31 -26.74 -18.82
N ASN A 462 56.57 -26.30 -18.69
CA ASN A 462 57.72 -27.19 -18.79
C ASN A 462 57.71 -28.23 -17.67
N ASP A 463 57.44 -27.80 -16.44
CA ASP A 463 57.33 -28.69 -15.27
C ASP A 463 56.22 -29.73 -15.44
N ASN A 464 55.08 -29.34 -16.02
CA ASN A 464 53.97 -30.27 -16.30
C ASN A 464 54.34 -31.31 -17.37
N VAL A 465 55.13 -30.92 -18.38
CA VAL A 465 55.61 -31.85 -19.43
C VAL A 465 56.56 -32.86 -18.82
N GLU A 466 57.53 -32.41 -18.02
CA GLU A 466 58.49 -33.28 -17.34
C GLU A 466 57.80 -34.20 -16.33
N LYS A 467 56.81 -33.70 -15.60
CA LYS A 467 55.96 -34.53 -14.73
C LYS A 467 55.23 -35.61 -15.54
N SER A 468 54.63 -35.24 -16.68
CA SER A 468 53.91 -36.21 -17.53
C SER A 468 54.82 -37.29 -18.10
N ARG A 469 56.06 -36.93 -18.48
CA ARG A 469 57.09 -37.90 -18.92
C ARG A 469 57.47 -38.86 -17.80
N THR A 470 57.70 -38.32 -16.60
CA THR A 470 58.04 -39.09 -15.41
C THR A 470 56.92 -40.06 -15.03
N GLU A 471 55.65 -39.63 -15.07
CA GLU A 471 54.48 -40.50 -14.88
C GLU A 471 54.44 -41.66 -15.89
N GLY A 472 54.76 -41.39 -17.15
CA GLY A 472 54.84 -42.43 -18.19
C GLY A 472 55.92 -43.47 -17.88
N LEU A 473 57.11 -43.02 -17.47
CA LEU A 473 58.22 -43.90 -17.10
C LEU A 473 57.90 -44.72 -15.84
N THR A 474 57.37 -44.09 -14.80
CA THR A 474 56.93 -44.75 -13.56
C THR A 474 55.90 -45.84 -13.85
N ARG A 475 54.97 -45.61 -14.79
CA ARG A 475 53.96 -46.60 -15.18
C ARG A 475 54.58 -47.80 -15.88
N ALA A 476 55.55 -47.57 -16.76
CA ALA A 476 56.29 -48.63 -17.43
C ALA A 476 57.11 -49.45 -16.42
N ILE A 477 57.78 -48.77 -15.48
CA ILE A 477 58.53 -49.36 -14.36
C ILE A 477 57.62 -50.26 -13.52
N LYS A 478 56.46 -49.77 -13.06
CA LYS A 478 55.48 -50.55 -12.28
C LYS A 478 54.96 -51.78 -13.03
N LYS A 479 54.77 -51.67 -14.35
CA LYS A 479 54.28 -52.79 -15.17
C LYS A 479 55.30 -53.92 -15.30
N SER A 480 56.59 -53.60 -15.29
CA SER A 480 57.67 -54.60 -15.36
C SER A 480 58.26 -55.00 -14.00
N ALA A 481 57.90 -54.27 -12.96
CA ALA A 481 58.23 -54.58 -11.57
C ALA A 481 57.57 -55.88 -11.11
N ARG A 482 58.34 -56.74 -10.42
CA ARG A 482 57.80 -57.81 -9.58
C ARG A 482 57.79 -57.33 -8.14
N CYS A 483 56.65 -57.45 -7.47
CA CYS A 483 56.51 -57.11 -6.06
C CYS A 483 56.65 -58.40 -5.26
N ASP A 484 57.77 -58.54 -4.55
CA ASP A 484 57.95 -59.66 -3.62
C ASP A 484 57.50 -59.23 -2.21
N ARG A 485 56.43 -59.86 -1.73
CA ARG A 485 55.72 -59.47 -0.50
C ARG A 485 56.46 -59.69 0.83
N PRO A 486 57.61 -60.39 0.95
CA PRO A 486 58.31 -60.50 2.23
C PRO A 486 59.11 -59.24 2.63
N HIS A 487 59.55 -58.40 1.67
CA HIS A 487 60.55 -57.37 1.96
C HIS A 487 60.28 -55.97 1.41
N ASN A 488 59.11 -55.73 0.79
CA ASN A 488 58.68 -54.39 0.33
C ASN A 488 59.65 -53.73 -0.69
N PHE A 489 60.48 -54.53 -1.37
CA PHE A 489 61.33 -54.07 -2.47
C PHE A 489 60.67 -54.35 -3.81
N ILE A 490 60.90 -53.45 -4.77
CA ILE A 490 60.47 -53.59 -6.14
C ILE A 490 61.65 -54.14 -6.95
N GLU A 491 61.53 -55.36 -7.47
CA GLU A 491 62.56 -55.95 -8.33
C GLU A 491 62.28 -55.63 -9.80
N ILE A 492 63.28 -55.06 -10.47
CA ILE A 492 63.24 -54.75 -11.90
C ILE A 492 64.51 -55.28 -12.54
N HIS A 493 64.35 -56.16 -13.53
CA HIS A 493 65.48 -56.65 -14.29
C HIS A 493 66.08 -55.52 -15.16
N PRO A 494 67.41 -55.29 -15.17
CA PRO A 494 68.03 -54.19 -15.93
C PRO A 494 67.66 -54.17 -17.42
N SER A 495 67.46 -55.34 -18.03
CA SER A 495 67.02 -55.41 -19.44
C SER A 495 65.59 -54.88 -19.66
N ALA A 496 64.72 -54.91 -18.65
CA ALA A 496 63.38 -54.32 -18.75
C ALA A 496 63.48 -52.79 -18.83
N VAL A 497 64.38 -52.16 -18.07
CA VAL A 497 64.64 -50.71 -18.13
C VAL A 497 65.16 -50.30 -19.50
N VAL A 498 66.13 -51.04 -20.05
CA VAL A 498 66.66 -50.79 -21.40
C VAL A 498 65.57 -50.95 -22.45
N GLN A 499 64.73 -51.98 -22.35
CA GLN A 499 63.62 -52.22 -23.29
C GLN A 499 62.54 -51.12 -23.24
N MET A 500 62.33 -50.45 -22.10
CA MET A 500 61.39 -49.32 -21.99
C MET A 500 61.85 -48.09 -22.79
N VAL A 501 63.16 -47.90 -22.93
CA VAL A 501 63.75 -46.74 -23.63
C VAL A 501 64.02 -47.05 -25.11
N THR A 502 64.34 -48.31 -25.45
CA THR A 502 64.84 -48.68 -26.78
C THR A 502 63.79 -49.25 -27.75
N LYS A 503 62.57 -49.60 -27.30
CA LYS A 503 61.58 -50.28 -28.13
C LYS A 503 60.56 -49.39 -28.87
N LYS A 504 60.56 -48.07 -28.70
CA LYS A 504 59.54 -47.22 -29.35
C LYS A 504 59.99 -46.82 -30.75
N ASN A 505 59.15 -47.09 -31.74
CA ASN A 505 59.37 -46.52 -33.07
C ASN A 505 59.14 -45.00 -33.03
N ASN A 506 59.73 -44.25 -33.97
CA ASN A 506 59.63 -42.78 -33.99
C ASN A 506 58.17 -42.27 -33.95
N SER A 507 57.24 -43.02 -34.53
CA SER A 507 55.81 -42.67 -34.57
C SER A 507 55.15 -42.78 -33.18
N GLU A 508 55.43 -43.86 -32.44
CA GLU A 508 54.93 -44.06 -31.08
C GLU A 508 55.49 -43.03 -30.11
N GLN A 509 56.80 -42.76 -30.19
CA GLN A 509 57.43 -41.72 -29.39
C GLN A 509 56.79 -40.35 -29.65
N THR A 510 56.59 -40.00 -30.93
CA THR A 510 55.98 -38.72 -31.31
C THR A 510 54.53 -38.60 -30.80
N LYS A 511 53.73 -39.68 -30.83
CA LYS A 511 52.36 -39.68 -30.29
C LYS A 511 52.33 -39.39 -28.79
N GLU A 512 53.23 -40.01 -28.03
CA GLU A 512 53.33 -39.78 -26.58
C GLU A 512 53.81 -38.36 -26.29
N ASP A 513 54.76 -37.83 -27.06
CA ASP A 513 55.21 -36.46 -26.91
C ASP A 513 54.08 -35.46 -27.22
N ILE A 514 53.27 -35.69 -28.26
CA ILE A 514 52.07 -34.87 -28.53
C ILE A 514 51.10 -34.95 -27.35
N HIS A 515 50.82 -36.15 -26.84
CA HIS A 515 49.93 -36.34 -25.69
C HIS A 515 50.41 -35.58 -24.45
N ASN A 516 51.70 -35.69 -24.11
CA ASN A 516 52.27 -35.03 -22.93
C ASN A 516 52.25 -33.51 -23.04
N ASN A 517 52.58 -32.97 -24.23
CA ASN A 517 52.46 -31.54 -24.51
C ASN A 517 51.00 -31.07 -24.47
N LEU A 518 50.08 -31.84 -25.06
CA LEU A 518 48.65 -31.54 -25.06
C LEU A 518 48.08 -31.54 -23.64
N LYS A 519 48.33 -32.58 -22.84
CA LYS A 519 47.89 -32.69 -21.45
C LYS A 519 48.37 -31.50 -20.61
N SER A 520 49.65 -31.15 -20.77
CA SER A 520 50.28 -30.05 -20.03
C SER A 520 49.71 -28.70 -20.44
N TYR A 521 49.58 -28.44 -21.74
CA TYR A 521 49.00 -27.21 -22.25
C TYR A 521 47.52 -27.08 -21.89
N TYR A 522 46.74 -28.16 -22.04
CA TYR A 522 45.32 -28.20 -21.73
C TYR A 522 45.07 -27.87 -20.26
N LYS A 523 45.86 -28.41 -19.33
CA LYS A 523 45.77 -28.10 -17.91
C LYS A 523 45.94 -26.61 -17.62
N VAL A 524 46.94 -25.97 -18.23
CA VAL A 524 47.22 -24.53 -18.07
C VAL A 524 46.12 -23.68 -18.73
N SER A 525 45.78 -24.01 -19.97
CA SER A 525 44.76 -23.32 -20.76
C SER A 525 43.40 -23.36 -20.06
N ARG A 526 42.92 -24.53 -19.61
CA ARG A 526 41.63 -24.66 -18.93
C ARG A 526 41.55 -23.81 -17.66
N LYS A 527 42.59 -23.86 -16.81
CA LYS A 527 42.62 -23.06 -15.57
C LYS A 527 42.54 -21.57 -15.86
N ARG A 528 43.39 -21.08 -16.76
CA ARG A 528 43.36 -19.68 -17.21
C ARG A 528 42.00 -19.30 -17.79
N PHE A 529 41.42 -20.18 -18.61
CA PHE A 529 40.22 -19.89 -19.35
C PHE A 529 38.99 -19.79 -18.43
N VAL A 530 38.88 -20.67 -17.42
CA VAL A 530 37.85 -20.57 -16.37
C VAL A 530 37.94 -19.20 -15.67
N ASP A 531 39.13 -18.80 -15.20
CA ASP A 531 39.31 -17.50 -14.55
C ASP A 531 38.95 -16.33 -15.48
N VAL A 532 39.31 -16.43 -16.76
CA VAL A 532 38.99 -15.39 -17.76
C VAL A 532 37.49 -15.28 -18.00
N ILE A 533 36.75 -16.39 -18.07
CA ILE A 533 35.29 -16.37 -18.22
C ILE A 533 34.63 -15.75 -16.99
N CYS A 534 34.98 -16.22 -15.78
CA CYS A 534 34.40 -15.66 -14.55
C CYS A 534 34.70 -14.17 -14.43
N ARG A 535 35.96 -13.74 -14.63
CA ARG A 535 36.33 -12.33 -14.44
C ARG A 535 35.83 -11.39 -15.54
N GLN A 536 35.92 -11.81 -16.80
CA GLN A 536 35.53 -10.92 -17.90
C GLN A 536 34.04 -11.02 -18.18
N VAL A 537 33.49 -12.22 -18.32
CA VAL A 537 32.09 -12.37 -18.74
C VAL A 537 31.16 -12.20 -17.55
N VAL A 538 31.41 -12.91 -16.44
CA VAL A 538 30.53 -12.86 -15.27
C VAL A 538 30.74 -11.55 -14.50
N ASP A 539 31.90 -11.35 -13.89
CA ASP A 539 32.15 -10.20 -13.02
C ASP A 539 32.05 -8.89 -13.80
N HIS A 540 32.73 -8.74 -14.93
CA HIS A 540 32.70 -7.47 -15.66
C HIS A 540 31.41 -7.25 -16.48
N PHE A 541 31.02 -8.17 -17.37
CA PHE A 541 29.88 -7.91 -18.26
C PHE A 541 28.51 -8.14 -17.61
N LEU A 542 28.38 -9.04 -16.62
CA LEU A 542 27.09 -9.35 -15.99
C LEU A 542 26.90 -8.70 -14.61
N LEU A 543 27.96 -8.33 -13.89
CA LEU A 543 27.86 -7.81 -12.52
C LEU A 543 28.32 -6.34 -12.37
N ASP A 544 29.62 -6.07 -12.45
CA ASP A 544 30.24 -4.81 -11.99
C ASP A 544 30.53 -3.79 -13.09
N GLY A 545 30.56 -4.18 -14.36
CA GLY A 545 30.92 -3.28 -15.46
C GLY A 545 29.92 -2.15 -15.64
N SER A 546 30.37 -1.02 -16.20
CA SER A 546 29.49 0.13 -16.46
C SER A 546 28.31 -0.21 -17.38
N GLY A 547 28.50 -1.16 -18.30
CA GLY A 547 27.47 -1.70 -19.18
C GLY A 547 26.80 -2.98 -18.65
N SER A 548 26.96 -3.32 -17.37
CA SER A 548 26.34 -4.50 -16.77
C SER A 548 24.82 -4.33 -16.63
N PRO A 549 24.05 -5.42 -16.63
CA PRO A 549 22.60 -5.38 -16.37
C PRO A 549 22.26 -4.80 -14.98
N LEU A 550 23.15 -4.95 -13.99
CA LEU A 550 22.96 -4.41 -12.63
C LEU A 550 23.14 -2.89 -12.57
N ASN A 551 23.88 -2.31 -13.53
CA ASN A 551 24.11 -0.87 -13.64
C ASN A 551 23.21 -0.20 -14.70
N VAL A 552 22.11 -0.84 -15.11
CA VAL A 552 21.16 -0.25 -16.07
C VAL A 552 20.27 0.80 -15.41
N LEU A 553 19.81 0.56 -14.18
CA LEU A 553 18.98 1.51 -13.44
C LEU A 553 19.88 2.38 -12.56
N THR A 554 20.25 3.56 -13.08
CA THR A 554 21.09 4.52 -12.36
C THR A 554 20.44 5.87 -12.17
N SER A 555 20.91 6.61 -11.17
CA SER A 555 20.49 8.00 -10.96
C SER A 555 20.79 8.89 -12.18
N GLU A 556 21.87 8.60 -12.92
CA GLU A 556 22.22 9.26 -14.18
C GLU A 556 21.21 8.97 -15.30
N LEU A 557 20.77 7.71 -15.44
CA LEU A 557 19.72 7.35 -16.40
C LEU A 557 18.45 8.16 -16.12
N ILE A 558 18.02 8.24 -14.87
CA ILE A 558 16.84 9.04 -14.48
C ILE A 558 17.05 10.53 -14.78
N ALA A 559 18.26 11.06 -14.61
CA ALA A 559 18.57 12.46 -14.94
C ALA A 559 18.43 12.77 -16.44
N THR A 560 18.67 11.78 -17.32
CA THR A 560 18.53 11.96 -18.78
C THR A 560 17.10 11.78 -19.31
N MET A 561 16.15 11.32 -18.49
CA MET A 561 14.77 11.12 -18.92
C MET A 561 14.06 12.43 -19.26
N SER A 562 13.26 12.39 -20.34
CA SER A 562 12.38 13.48 -20.73
C SER A 562 11.15 13.58 -19.81
N ASP A 563 10.54 14.77 -19.75
CA ASP A 563 9.34 15.01 -18.92
C ASP A 563 8.18 14.08 -19.30
N ALA A 564 8.05 13.73 -20.59
CA ALA A 564 7.05 12.77 -21.06
C ALA A 564 7.31 11.34 -20.56
N GLN A 565 8.58 10.91 -20.49
CA GLN A 565 8.95 9.60 -19.93
C GLN A 565 8.72 9.57 -18.42
N LEU A 566 9.05 10.66 -17.72
CA LEU A 566 8.81 10.78 -16.29
C LEU A 566 7.33 10.69 -15.95
N ASP A 567 6.47 11.36 -16.72
CA ASP A 567 5.02 11.32 -16.52
C ASP A 567 4.43 9.94 -16.87
N MET A 568 4.95 9.29 -17.92
CA MET A 568 4.56 7.92 -18.28
C MET A 568 4.86 6.92 -17.15
N ILE A 569 6.06 6.99 -16.57
CA ILE A 569 6.55 6.01 -15.59
C ILE A 569 6.06 6.34 -14.18
N ALA A 570 6.23 7.58 -13.73
CA ALA A 570 6.02 7.99 -12.34
C ALA A 570 4.85 8.95 -12.15
N GLY A 571 4.17 9.37 -13.22
CA GLY A 571 3.03 10.28 -13.14
C GLY A 571 1.83 9.67 -12.44
N GLU A 572 1.24 10.45 -11.53
CA GLU A 572 -0.01 10.09 -10.88
C GLU A 572 -1.16 10.06 -11.90
N ASP A 573 -2.02 9.06 -11.80
CA ASP A 573 -3.29 9.00 -12.53
C ASP A 573 -4.22 10.15 -12.11
N ALA A 574 -5.15 10.50 -13.00
CA ALA A 574 -6.09 11.58 -12.76
C ALA A 574 -6.96 11.37 -11.51
N THR A 575 -7.26 10.13 -11.15
CA THR A 575 -8.02 9.79 -9.95
C THR A 575 -7.22 10.04 -8.67
N THR A 576 -5.96 9.59 -8.61
CA THR A 576 -5.05 9.83 -7.49
C THR A 576 -4.72 11.32 -7.33
N LYS A 577 -4.52 12.06 -8.43
CA LYS A 577 -4.36 13.52 -8.40
C LYS A 577 -5.58 14.20 -7.77
N ARG A 578 -6.79 13.85 -8.21
CA ARG A 578 -8.05 14.40 -7.67
C ARG A 578 -8.25 14.05 -6.20
N GLU A 579 -8.00 12.80 -5.81
CA GLU A 579 -8.12 12.36 -4.42
C GLU A 579 -7.13 13.10 -3.51
N ARG A 580 -5.89 13.28 -3.96
CA ARG A 580 -4.87 14.05 -3.23
C ARG A 580 -5.29 15.50 -3.05
N GLU A 581 -5.84 16.12 -4.09
CA GLU A 581 -6.32 17.51 -4.05
C GLU A 581 -7.53 17.65 -3.11
N GLN A 582 -8.47 16.71 -3.15
CA GLN A 582 -9.62 16.67 -2.25
C GLN A 582 -9.18 16.52 -0.79
N LEU A 583 -8.26 15.61 -0.48
CA LEU A 583 -7.72 15.43 0.86
C LEU A 583 -6.98 16.66 1.35
N ARG A 584 -6.18 17.32 0.49
CA ARG A 584 -5.50 18.59 0.83
C ARG A 584 -6.49 19.70 1.16
N SER A 585 -7.54 19.85 0.35
CA SER A 585 -8.60 20.84 0.61
C SER A 585 -9.35 20.55 1.91
N GLU A 586 -9.64 19.27 2.20
CA GLU A 586 -10.32 18.87 3.42
C GLU A 586 -9.45 19.09 4.66
N ILE A 587 -8.16 18.76 4.60
CA ILE A 587 -7.20 19.04 5.68
C ILE A 587 -7.13 20.54 5.96
N GLN A 588 -7.03 21.38 4.92
CA GLN A 588 -6.99 22.83 5.09
C GLN A 588 -8.26 23.37 5.75
N GLY A 589 -9.43 22.86 5.36
CA GLY A 589 -10.71 23.21 5.98
C GLY A 589 -10.80 22.77 7.44
N LEU A 590 -10.36 21.55 7.76
CA LEU A 590 -10.34 21.02 9.13
C LEU A 590 -9.33 21.75 10.02
N GLU A 591 -8.17 22.16 9.49
CA GLU A 591 -7.20 22.97 10.23
C GLU A 591 -7.73 24.36 10.57
N ALA A 592 -8.46 24.98 9.63
CA ALA A 592 -9.17 26.23 9.88
C ALA A 592 -10.26 26.05 10.96
N ALA A 593 -11.07 24.99 10.85
CA ALA A 593 -12.09 24.66 11.86
C ALA A 593 -11.46 24.41 13.24
N ARG A 594 -10.34 23.70 13.30
CA ARG A 594 -9.60 23.46 14.54
C ARG A 594 -9.10 24.75 15.18
N LYS A 595 -8.69 25.74 14.37
CA LYS A 595 -8.27 27.06 14.86
C LYS A 595 -9.46 27.81 15.47
N VAL A 596 -10.61 27.83 14.77
CA VAL A 596 -11.84 28.46 15.27
C VAL A 596 -12.37 27.80 16.54
N LEU A 597 -12.26 26.48 16.68
CA LEU A 597 -12.68 25.75 17.89
C LEU A 597 -11.70 25.89 19.07
N ARG A 598 -10.53 26.48 18.84
CA ARG A 598 -9.52 26.75 19.87
C ARG A 598 -9.65 28.17 20.43
N ASP A 599 -9.98 29.12 19.56
CA ASP A 599 -10.24 30.53 19.89
C ASP A 599 -11.63 30.69 20.54
#